data_AF-W7MAV9-F1
#
_entry.id   AF-W7MAV9-F1
#
_cell.length_a   1.000
_cell.length_b   1.000
_cell.length_c   1.000
_cell.angle_alpha   90.00
_cell.angle_beta   90.00
_cell.angle_gamma   90.00
#
_symmetry.space_group_name_H-M   'P 1'
#
loop_
_entity.id
_entity.type
_entity.pdbx_description
1 polymer ?
#
loop_
_entity_poly.entity_id
_entity_poly.type
_entity_poly.pdbx_seq_one_letter_code
_entity_poly.pdbx_strand_id
1 'polypeptide(L)'
;MHGYSSSEESDDPRRPRAQPATTNNNDQKKKKKKKLPPQKSINRIWKKFSKRKFHKALAVLPFDPVQPPATYHSNELLSAGYERAAEECRRKVEKIIKECMRENMRYLDPGWDLDWDLKYDKGHCLNNLGSQKFELNRTTLLSSKAAVPKAVKRVHEIFENPHLHERG
;
A
#
# COMPACT_ATOMS: atom_id res chain seq x y z
N MET A 1 -23.69 -32.35 -3.61
CA MET A 1 -24.35 -33.51 -4.25
C MET A 1 -24.29 -33.33 -5.77
N HIS A 2 -24.20 -34.45 -6.48
CA HIS A 2 -23.54 -34.72 -7.77
C HIS A 2 -24.10 -34.06 -9.05
N GLY A 3 -23.27 -34.07 -10.12
CA GLY A 3 -23.71 -33.97 -11.52
C GLY A 3 -22.57 -33.87 -12.54
N TYR A 4 -22.03 -35.01 -13.00
CA TYR A 4 -21.06 -35.13 -14.11
C TYR A 4 -21.82 -35.01 -15.45
N SER A 5 -21.27 -34.31 -16.45
CA SER A 5 -21.58 -34.60 -17.86
C SER A 5 -20.38 -34.24 -18.72
N SER A 6 -19.62 -35.27 -19.08
CA SER A 6 -18.60 -35.26 -20.11
C SER A 6 -19.28 -35.50 -21.46
N SER A 7 -18.95 -34.70 -22.47
CA SER A 7 -19.17 -35.07 -23.88
C SER A 7 -18.04 -34.49 -24.72
N GLU A 8 -17.00 -35.32 -24.87
CA GLU A 8 -16.19 -35.32 -26.08
C GLU A 8 -17.08 -35.77 -27.24
N GLU A 9 -17.07 -35.03 -28.36
CA GLU A 9 -17.58 -35.57 -29.62
C GLU A 9 -16.53 -35.40 -30.72
N SER A 10 -16.21 -36.54 -31.32
CA SER A 10 -15.16 -36.80 -32.30
C SER A 10 -15.39 -36.08 -33.64
N ASP A 11 -14.28 -35.73 -34.29
CA ASP A 11 -14.19 -35.29 -35.68
C ASP A 11 -14.28 -36.52 -36.62
N ASP A 12 -15.42 -36.74 -37.30
CA ASP A 12 -15.55 -37.69 -38.43
C ASP A 12 -15.66 -36.92 -39.77
N PRO A 13 -14.72 -37.10 -40.72
CA PRO A 13 -14.63 -36.28 -41.93
C PRO A 13 -15.55 -36.71 -43.11
N ARG A 14 -16.66 -37.43 -42.90
CA ARG A 14 -17.43 -38.04 -44.02
C ARG A 14 -18.91 -37.64 -44.19
N ARG A 15 -19.33 -36.38 -44.01
CA ARG A 15 -20.71 -35.98 -44.38
C ARG A 15 -20.81 -34.84 -45.40
N PRO A 16 -21.54 -35.02 -46.54
CA PRO A 16 -21.73 -34.00 -47.56
C PRO A 16 -22.60 -32.80 -47.12
N ARG A 17 -22.32 -31.68 -47.78
CA ARG A 17 -22.85 -30.32 -47.68
C ARG A 17 -24.37 -30.18 -47.80
N ALA A 18 -24.95 -29.22 -47.08
CA ALA A 18 -26.16 -28.50 -47.50
C ALA A 18 -26.00 -26.97 -47.27
N GLN A 19 -26.14 -26.19 -48.33
CA GLN A 19 -26.55 -24.78 -48.34
C GLN A 19 -27.90 -24.72 -49.09
N PRO A 20 -28.65 -23.59 -49.20
CA PRO A 20 -28.49 -22.23 -48.66
C PRO A 20 -29.81 -21.67 -48.06
N ALA A 21 -29.80 -20.41 -47.58
CA ALA A 21 -30.86 -19.45 -47.94
C ALA A 21 -30.37 -18.03 -47.65
N THR A 22 -30.08 -17.33 -48.74
CA THR A 22 -29.84 -15.90 -48.82
C THR A 22 -31.14 -15.13 -48.71
N THR A 23 -31.19 -14.11 -47.86
CA THR A 23 -32.01 -12.93 -48.14
C THR A 23 -31.28 -11.69 -47.68
N ASN A 24 -30.75 -10.98 -48.67
CA ASN A 24 -30.29 -9.60 -48.57
C ASN A 24 -31.49 -8.71 -48.33
N ASN A 25 -31.33 -7.65 -47.51
CA ASN A 25 -31.92 -6.37 -47.85
C ASN A 25 -31.13 -5.22 -47.20
N ASN A 26 -30.82 -4.27 -48.06
CA ASN A 26 -30.09 -3.05 -47.81
C ASN A 26 -30.87 -2.11 -46.88
N ASP A 27 -30.18 -1.55 -45.89
CA ASP A 27 -30.32 -0.14 -45.50
C ASP A 27 -29.28 0.20 -44.42
N GLN A 28 -28.24 0.95 -44.78
CA GLN A 28 -27.25 1.44 -43.81
C GLN A 28 -27.33 2.96 -43.64
N LYS A 29 -28.35 3.39 -42.88
CA LYS A 29 -28.23 4.48 -41.91
C LYS A 29 -26.84 4.37 -41.25
N LYS A 30 -26.02 5.43 -41.22
CA LYS A 30 -24.72 5.44 -40.52
C LYS A 30 -24.95 5.05 -39.05
N LYS A 31 -24.84 3.75 -38.75
CA LYS A 31 -24.99 3.19 -37.41
C LYS A 31 -23.85 3.75 -36.58
N LYS A 32 -24.17 4.54 -35.54
CA LYS A 32 -23.22 4.86 -34.47
C LYS A 32 -22.54 3.54 -34.08
N LYS A 33 -21.21 3.46 -34.27
CA LYS A 33 -20.47 2.21 -34.04
C LYS A 33 -20.81 1.74 -32.62
N LYS A 34 -21.49 0.60 -32.51
CA LYS A 34 -21.82 0.00 -31.21
C LYS A 34 -20.50 -0.12 -30.45
N LYS A 35 -20.41 0.51 -29.26
CA LYS A 35 -19.23 0.38 -28.41
C LYS A 35 -19.03 -1.11 -28.17
N LEU A 36 -17.94 -1.66 -28.69
CA LEU A 36 -17.64 -3.08 -28.51
C LEU A 36 -17.55 -3.35 -27.00
N PRO A 37 -17.95 -4.54 -26.53
CA PRO A 37 -17.69 -4.95 -25.16
C PRO A 37 -16.22 -4.67 -24.79
N PRO A 38 -15.92 -4.15 -23.59
CA PRO A 38 -14.59 -3.69 -23.21
C PRO A 38 -13.50 -4.74 -23.50
N GLN A 39 -13.81 -6.02 -23.26
CA GLN A 39 -12.90 -7.13 -23.54
C GLN A 39 -12.58 -7.29 -25.03
N LYS A 40 -13.55 -7.05 -25.93
CA LYS A 40 -13.33 -7.15 -27.38
C LYS A 40 -12.45 -6.02 -27.90
N SER A 41 -12.56 -4.82 -27.34
CA SER A 41 -11.62 -3.72 -27.65
C SER A 41 -10.21 -4.02 -27.17
N ILE A 42 -10.07 -4.53 -25.94
CA ILE A 42 -8.78 -4.91 -25.35
C ILE A 42 -8.13 -6.00 -26.21
N ASN A 43 -8.85 -7.07 -26.53
CA ASN A 43 -8.34 -8.16 -27.37
C ASN A 43 -7.94 -7.68 -28.77
N ARG A 44 -8.63 -6.69 -29.34
CA ARG A 44 -8.26 -6.10 -30.64
C ARG A 44 -6.96 -5.31 -30.55
N ILE A 45 -6.70 -4.64 -29.43
CA ILE A 45 -5.44 -3.92 -29.19
C ILE A 45 -4.31 -4.94 -29.03
N TRP A 46 -4.48 -5.96 -28.18
CA TRP A 46 -3.47 -7.00 -27.97
C TRP A 46 -3.11 -7.78 -29.24
N LYS A 47 -4.09 -8.06 -30.11
CA LYS A 47 -3.84 -8.68 -31.43
C LYS A 47 -2.92 -7.87 -32.34
N LYS A 48 -2.79 -6.55 -32.16
CA LYS A 48 -1.83 -5.74 -32.93
C LYS A 48 -0.39 -5.92 -32.44
N PHE A 49 -0.21 -6.22 -31.16
CA PHE A 49 1.09 -6.41 -30.53
C PHE A 49 1.54 -7.87 -30.53
N SER A 50 0.63 -8.83 -30.71
CA SER A 50 0.98 -10.24 -30.85
C SER A 50 1.26 -10.61 -32.31
N LYS A 51 2.50 -11.01 -32.61
CA LYS A 51 2.85 -11.67 -33.88
C LYS A 51 2.72 -13.18 -33.69
N ARG A 52 2.13 -13.88 -34.67
CA ARG A 52 1.91 -15.34 -34.60
C ARG A 52 3.20 -16.17 -34.67
N LYS A 53 4.26 -15.61 -35.28
CA LYS A 53 5.62 -16.16 -35.23
C LYS A 53 6.50 -15.16 -34.49
N PHE A 54 6.90 -15.53 -33.29
CA PHE A 54 7.91 -14.79 -32.51
C PHE A 54 9.29 -15.18 -33.06
N HIS A 55 10.10 -14.17 -33.41
CA HIS A 55 11.52 -14.39 -33.64
C HIS A 55 12.19 -14.54 -32.27
N LYS A 56 13.26 -15.35 -32.20
CA LYS A 56 13.99 -15.68 -30.95
C LYS A 56 14.25 -14.38 -30.17
N ALA A 57 13.78 -14.31 -28.93
CA ALA A 57 13.97 -13.13 -28.10
C ALA A 57 15.48 -12.87 -27.94
N LEU A 58 15.96 -11.75 -28.51
CA LEU A 58 17.40 -11.42 -28.49
C LEU A 58 17.85 -10.92 -27.11
N ALA A 59 16.91 -10.37 -26.32
CA ALA A 59 17.11 -10.04 -24.93
C ALA A 59 15.76 -10.11 -24.21
N VAL A 60 15.66 -10.98 -23.21
CA VAL A 60 14.76 -10.73 -22.09
C VAL A 60 15.46 -9.61 -21.31
N LEU A 61 14.85 -8.42 -21.20
CA LEU A 61 15.35 -7.41 -20.28
C LEU A 61 15.62 -8.13 -18.96
N PRO A 62 16.84 -8.06 -18.39
CA PRO A 62 17.06 -8.66 -17.10
C PRO A 62 15.96 -8.09 -16.22
N PHE A 63 15.12 -8.97 -15.66
CA PHE A 63 14.47 -8.61 -14.41
C PHE A 63 15.65 -8.24 -13.55
N ASP A 64 15.84 -6.94 -13.31
CA ASP A 64 16.78 -6.48 -12.32
C ASP A 64 16.35 -7.27 -11.09
N PRO A 65 17.16 -8.25 -10.61
CA PRO A 65 16.72 -9.10 -9.55
C PRO A 65 16.45 -8.15 -8.41
N VAL A 66 15.17 -7.94 -8.08
CA VAL A 66 14.79 -7.20 -6.89
C VAL A 66 15.48 -7.96 -5.80
N GLN A 67 16.59 -7.40 -5.30
CA GLN A 67 17.36 -8.06 -4.28
C GLN A 67 16.37 -8.33 -3.17
N PRO A 68 16.23 -9.58 -2.71
CA PRO A 68 15.42 -9.82 -1.52
C PRO A 68 15.93 -8.83 -0.46
N PRO A 69 15.03 -8.20 0.32
CA PRO A 69 15.48 -7.32 1.38
C PRO A 69 16.58 -8.06 2.14
N ALA A 70 17.71 -7.41 2.38
CA ALA A 70 18.94 -8.03 2.91
C ALA A 70 18.73 -8.80 4.24
N THR A 71 17.53 -8.70 4.81
CA THR A 71 17.09 -9.24 6.09
C THR A 71 15.92 -10.22 5.95
N TYR A 72 15.85 -11.02 4.88
CA TYR A 72 14.95 -12.19 4.87
C TYR A 72 15.56 -13.32 5.73
N HIS A 73 15.43 -13.20 7.05
CA HIS A 73 15.92 -14.16 8.02
C HIS A 73 14.91 -15.30 8.20
N SER A 74 14.72 -16.11 7.16
CA SER A 74 13.88 -17.30 7.29
C SER A 74 14.60 -18.35 8.13
N ASN A 75 13.95 -18.79 9.23
CA ASN A 75 14.31 -19.90 10.14
C ASN A 75 15.21 -19.59 11.35
N GLU A 76 15.23 -18.35 11.83
CA GLU A 76 15.91 -18.05 13.09
C GLU A 76 15.02 -18.34 14.32
N LEU A 77 15.63 -18.83 15.41
CA LEU A 77 14.94 -18.95 16.71
C LEU A 77 14.43 -17.58 17.15
N LEU A 78 13.15 -17.50 17.55
CA LEU A 78 12.51 -16.24 17.95
C LEU A 78 13.32 -15.47 19.01
N SER A 79 13.97 -16.19 19.94
CA SER A 79 14.84 -15.60 20.95
C SER A 79 16.06 -14.90 20.34
N ALA A 80 16.77 -15.55 19.42
CA ALA A 80 17.94 -14.99 18.75
C ALA A 80 17.57 -13.78 17.87
N GLY A 81 16.44 -13.85 17.17
CA GLY A 81 15.90 -12.73 16.40
C GLY A 81 15.51 -11.54 17.28
N TYR A 82 14.87 -11.80 18.43
CA TYR A 82 14.53 -10.78 19.41
C TYR A 82 15.77 -10.12 20.02
N GLU A 83 16.73 -10.91 20.49
CA GLU A 83 17.96 -10.38 21.11
C GLU A 83 18.74 -9.49 20.16
N ARG A 84 18.88 -9.91 18.88
CA ARG A 84 19.53 -9.08 17.86
C ARG A 84 18.77 -7.78 17.61
N ALA A 85 17.46 -7.86 17.39
CA ALA A 85 16.64 -6.66 17.16
C ALA A 85 16.70 -5.71 18.35
N ALA A 86 16.66 -6.25 19.58
CA ALA A 86 16.78 -5.47 20.80
C ALA A 86 18.16 -4.81 20.91
N GLU A 87 19.25 -5.51 20.57
CA GLU A 87 20.60 -4.96 20.57
C GLU A 87 20.77 -3.84 19.52
N GLU A 88 20.24 -4.02 18.32
CA GLU A 88 20.25 -2.99 17.29
C GLU A 88 19.47 -1.73 17.73
N CYS A 89 18.31 -1.92 18.36
CA CYS A 89 17.53 -0.83 18.93
C CYS A 89 18.28 -0.13 20.08
N ARG A 90 18.87 -0.88 21.01
CA ARG A 90 19.70 -0.33 22.09
C ARG A 90 20.84 0.52 21.55
N ARG A 91 21.60 0.00 20.57
CA ARG A 91 22.71 0.71 19.94
C ARG A 91 22.25 2.00 19.24
N LYS A 92 21.08 1.99 18.59
CA LYS A 92 20.49 3.20 17.98
C LYS A 92 20.10 4.22 19.05
N VAL A 93 19.44 3.79 20.11
CA VAL A 93 19.03 4.66 21.23
C VAL A 93 20.25 5.27 21.93
N GLU A 94 21.28 4.49 22.22
CA GLU A 94 22.52 5.00 22.81
C GLU A 94 23.20 6.04 21.94
N LYS A 95 23.21 5.84 20.62
CA LYS A 95 23.74 6.83 19.67
C LYS A 95 22.96 8.14 19.78
N ILE A 96 21.63 8.07 19.77
CA ILE A 96 20.76 9.24 19.91
C ILE A 96 21.03 9.96 21.24
N ILE A 97 21.12 9.22 22.35
CA ILE A 97 21.41 9.79 23.68
C ILE A 97 22.75 10.54 23.65
N LYS A 98 23.81 9.94 23.10
CA LYS A 98 25.13 10.58 23.00
C LYS A 98 25.09 11.86 22.17
N GLU A 99 24.37 11.86 21.06
CA GLU A 99 24.20 13.04 20.19
C GLU A 99 23.42 14.15 20.92
N CYS A 100 22.27 13.83 21.52
CA CYS A 100 21.47 14.76 22.30
C CYS A 100 22.23 15.35 23.49
N MET A 101 22.98 14.53 24.23
CA MET A 101 23.82 14.98 25.34
C MET A 101 24.95 15.90 24.88
N ARG A 102 25.61 15.55 23.77
CA ARG A 102 26.68 16.38 23.18
C ARG A 102 26.16 17.75 22.77
N GLU A 103 24.94 17.82 22.23
CA GLU A 103 24.32 19.07 21.79
C GLU A 103 23.56 19.78 22.92
N ASN A 104 23.50 19.21 24.13
CA ASN A 104 22.72 19.69 25.27
C ASN A 104 21.24 19.96 24.89
N MET A 105 20.67 19.09 24.05
CA MET A 105 19.29 19.18 23.59
C MET A 105 18.51 17.95 24.03
N ARG A 106 17.22 18.14 24.27
CA ARG A 106 16.29 17.02 24.52
C ARG A 106 15.90 16.41 23.19
N TYR A 107 15.77 15.08 23.17
CA TYR A 107 15.34 14.37 21.97
C TYR A 107 13.98 14.87 21.46
N LEU A 108 13.91 15.08 20.14
CA LEU A 108 12.72 15.39 19.36
C LEU A 108 12.64 14.32 18.25
N ASP A 109 11.48 13.71 18.09
CA ASP A 109 11.28 12.71 17.05
C ASP A 109 11.07 13.42 15.70
N PRO A 110 11.94 13.20 14.69
CA PRO A 110 11.80 13.86 13.39
C PRO A 110 10.52 13.49 12.63
N GLY A 111 9.96 12.30 12.89
CA GLY A 111 8.73 11.82 12.27
C GLY A 111 7.48 12.01 13.13
N TRP A 112 7.65 12.37 14.41
CA TRP A 112 6.56 12.51 15.38
C TRP A 112 6.76 13.74 16.28
N ASP A 113 6.70 14.93 15.67
CA ASP A 113 6.87 16.21 16.38
C ASP A 113 5.51 16.81 16.79
N LEU A 114 5.16 16.65 18.06
CA LEU A 114 3.91 17.16 18.64
C LEU A 114 3.89 18.70 18.74
N ASP A 115 5.03 19.33 19.02
CA ASP A 115 5.13 20.80 19.17
C ASP A 115 4.90 21.47 17.82
N TRP A 116 5.53 20.92 16.78
CA TRP A 116 5.33 21.38 15.41
C TRP A 116 3.91 21.12 14.93
N ASP A 117 3.37 19.92 15.18
CA ASP A 117 2.02 19.55 14.75
C ASP A 117 0.94 20.46 15.36
N LEU A 118 1.13 20.85 16.63
CA LEU A 118 0.25 21.79 17.33
C LEU A 118 0.44 23.22 16.83
N LYS A 119 1.68 23.69 16.65
CA LYS A 119 1.96 25.08 16.24
C LYS A 119 1.45 25.41 14.84
N TYR A 120 1.43 24.43 13.95
CA TYR A 120 1.00 24.58 12.57
C TYR A 120 -0.42 24.07 12.30
N ASP A 121 -1.21 23.80 13.35
CA ASP A 121 -2.62 23.39 13.26
C ASP A 121 -2.82 22.18 12.31
N LYS A 122 -1.86 21.25 12.26
CA LYS A 122 -1.86 20.13 11.31
C LYS A 122 -2.69 18.95 11.84
N GLY A 123 -2.47 18.57 13.09
CA GLY A 123 -3.18 17.49 13.76
C GLY A 123 -2.89 16.10 13.19
N HIS A 124 -1.69 15.88 12.63
CA HIS A 124 -1.24 14.56 12.15
C HIS A 124 -0.79 13.64 13.29
N CYS A 125 -0.08 14.19 14.28
CA CYS A 125 0.42 13.46 15.44
C CYS A 125 -0.54 13.53 16.64
N LEU A 126 -1.43 14.53 16.66
CA LEU A 126 -2.41 14.74 17.73
C LEU A 126 -3.71 13.95 17.56
N ASN A 127 -4.06 13.57 16.33
CA ASN A 127 -5.28 12.81 16.04
C ASN A 127 -4.98 11.32 15.89
N ASN A 128 -5.80 10.50 16.54
CA ASN A 128 -5.76 9.05 16.34
C ASN A 128 -6.44 8.65 15.01
N LEU A 129 -6.32 7.38 14.63
CA LEU A 129 -6.95 6.82 13.43
C LEU A 129 -8.49 6.67 13.53
N GLY A 130 -9.10 7.10 14.64
CA GLY A 130 -10.53 7.01 14.90
C GLY A 130 -11.36 8.13 14.26
N SER A 131 -12.67 8.05 14.49
CA SER A 131 -13.64 8.99 13.94
C SER A 131 -13.66 10.34 14.66
N GLN A 132 -13.28 10.37 15.94
CA GLN A 132 -13.19 11.60 16.71
C GLN A 132 -11.81 12.23 16.47
N LYS A 133 -11.81 13.38 15.81
CA LYS A 133 -10.59 14.17 15.54
C LYS A 133 -10.75 15.54 16.18
N PHE A 134 -9.66 16.05 16.73
CA PHE A 134 -9.55 17.43 17.16
C PHE A 134 -9.46 18.32 15.93
N GLU A 135 -10.40 19.25 15.82
CA GLU A 135 -10.31 20.35 14.87
C GLU A 135 -9.40 21.43 15.47
N LEU A 136 -8.15 21.45 15.01
CA LEU A 136 -7.17 22.47 15.38
C LEU A 136 -7.37 23.67 14.47
N ASN A 137 -8.18 24.62 14.93
CA ASN A 137 -8.39 25.89 14.28
C ASN A 137 -8.06 27.00 15.29
N ARG A 138 -7.69 28.18 14.80
CA ARG A 138 -7.39 29.33 15.66
C ARG A 138 -8.53 29.64 16.65
N THR A 139 -9.78 29.42 16.25
CA THR A 139 -10.97 29.62 17.08
C THR A 139 -11.12 28.56 18.18
N THR A 140 -10.82 27.29 17.89
CA THR A 140 -10.93 26.20 18.87
C THR A 140 -9.79 26.27 19.89
N LEU A 141 -8.57 26.62 19.45
CA LEU A 141 -7.43 26.80 20.35
C LEU A 141 -7.61 27.96 21.33
N LEU A 142 -8.24 29.06 20.90
CA LEU A 142 -8.55 30.21 21.75
C LEU A 142 -9.78 30.00 22.65
N SER A 143 -10.64 29.04 22.33
CA SER A 143 -11.84 28.77 23.10
C SER A 143 -11.51 28.07 24.42
N SER A 144 -12.04 28.61 25.52
CA SER A 144 -11.94 27.95 26.83
C SER A 144 -12.81 26.69 26.93
N LYS A 145 -13.87 26.60 26.12
CA LYS A 145 -14.84 25.48 26.14
C LYS A 145 -14.49 24.34 25.19
N ALA A 146 -13.57 24.55 24.24
CA ALA A 146 -13.19 23.52 23.30
C ALA A 146 -12.27 22.48 23.98
N ALA A 147 -12.62 21.21 23.87
CA ALA A 147 -11.83 20.09 24.35
C ALA A 147 -10.75 19.70 23.32
N VAL A 148 -9.84 20.64 23.03
CA VAL A 148 -8.70 20.43 22.12
C VAL A 148 -7.37 20.54 22.86
N PRO A 149 -6.31 19.83 22.45
CA PRO A 149 -4.98 20.01 22.99
C PRO A 149 -4.51 21.47 22.84
N LYS A 150 -3.94 22.04 23.92
CA LYS A 150 -3.52 23.47 23.95
C LYS A 150 -2.01 23.67 24.07
N ALA A 151 -1.31 22.70 24.64
CA ALA A 151 0.13 22.74 24.81
C ALA A 151 0.67 21.33 24.85
N VAL A 152 1.91 21.17 24.41
CA VAL A 152 2.69 19.95 24.58
C VAL A 152 3.63 20.19 25.75
N LYS A 153 3.72 19.19 26.63
CA LYS A 153 4.58 19.21 27.81
C LYS A 153 5.27 17.88 27.93
N ARG A 154 6.51 17.90 28.39
CA ARG A 154 7.24 16.66 28.73
C ARG A 154 6.93 16.26 30.17
N VAL A 155 7.08 14.98 30.49
CA VAL A 155 6.76 14.44 31.82
C VAL A 155 7.45 15.22 32.96
N HIS A 156 8.73 15.52 32.79
CA HIS A 156 9.50 16.30 33.76
C HIS A 156 9.10 17.79 33.91
N GLU A 157 8.27 18.33 33.01
CA GLU A 157 7.67 19.67 33.17
C GLU A 157 6.37 19.62 33.99
N ILE A 158 5.78 18.43 34.11
CA ILE A 158 4.50 18.19 34.77
C ILE A 158 4.72 17.68 36.19
N PHE A 159 5.76 16.85 36.38
CA PHE A 159 6.07 16.20 37.65
C PHE A 159 7.46 16.59 38.14
N GLU A 160 7.61 16.77 39.45
CA GLU A 160 8.86 17.17 40.10
C GLU A 160 9.91 16.05 40.07
N ASN A 161 9.51 14.81 40.36
CA ASN A 161 10.40 13.65 40.33
C ASN A 161 9.78 12.50 39.50
N PRO A 162 9.84 12.60 38.17
CA PRO A 162 9.19 11.64 37.29
C PRO A 162 9.93 10.30 37.24
N HIS A 163 9.22 9.21 37.50
CA HIS A 163 9.71 7.85 37.31
C HIS A 163 8.95 7.18 36.16
N LEU A 164 9.67 6.52 35.25
CA LEU A 164 9.04 5.80 34.14
C LEU A 164 8.29 4.55 34.64
N HIS A 165 8.85 3.89 35.65
CA HIS A 165 8.31 2.71 36.28
C HIS A 165 8.82 2.65 37.72
N GLU A 166 7.92 2.42 38.67
CA GLU A 166 8.26 2.10 40.05
C GLU A 166 8.35 0.59 40.21
N ARG A 167 9.52 0.10 40.66
CA ARG A 167 9.66 -1.27 41.14
C ARG A 167 9.09 -1.32 42.56
N GLY A 168 7.95 -2.00 42.70
CA GLY A 168 7.35 -2.30 44.00
C GLY A 168 8.18 -3.27 44.83
#